data_AF-A0A6P6W9Z9-F1
#
_entry.id   AF-A0A6P6W9Z9-F1
#
_cell.length_a   1.000
_cell.length_b   1.000
_cell.length_c   1.000
_cell.angle_alpha   90.00
_cell.angle_beta   90.00
_cell.angle_gamma   90.00
#
_symmetry.space_group_name_H-M   'P 1'
#
loop_
_entity.id
_entity.type
_entity.pdbx_description
1 polymer ?
#
loop_
_entity_poly.entity_id
_entity_poly.type
_entity_poly.pdbx_seq_one_letter_code
_entity_poly.pdbx_strand_id
1 'polypeptide(L)'
;MRPDVTQLLLAHGFQAFLSLSSKHSVEDASDSKQDVRGSSIMEICENVVSAFACFRKEDKQFTFSTFSREALFTAASVLSTGARS
;
A
#
# COMPACT_ATOMS: atom_id res chain seq x y z
N MET A 1 18.24 -9.18 -8.68
CA MET A 1 17.19 -8.13 -8.65
C MET A 1 17.85 -6.79 -8.40
N ARG A 2 17.31 -5.67 -8.91
CA ARG A 2 17.78 -4.31 -8.57
C ARG A 2 16.83 -3.73 -7.52
N PRO A 3 17.20 -3.70 -6.23
CA PRO A 3 16.31 -3.27 -5.16
C PRO A 3 15.71 -1.87 -5.39
N ASP A 4 16.48 -0.97 -6.01
CA ASP A 4 16.05 0.37 -6.40
C ASP A 4 14.90 0.40 -7.40
N VAL A 5 14.91 -0.52 -8.37
CA VAL A 5 13.84 -0.63 -9.36
C VAL A 5 12.63 -1.29 -8.73
N THR A 6 12.84 -2.32 -7.90
CA THR A 6 11.74 -3.04 -7.24
C THR A 6 10.98 -2.13 -6.26
N GLN A 7 11.67 -1.31 -5.47
CA GLN A 7 11.02 -0.38 -4.54
C GLN A 7 10.19 0.70 -5.25
N LEU A 8 10.65 1.14 -6.44
CA LEU A 8 9.96 2.15 -7.25
C LEU A 8 8.72 1.55 -7.93
N LEU A 9 8.84 0.35 -8.49
CA LEU A 9 7.71 -0.39 -9.07
C LEU A 9 6.63 -0.68 -8.02
N LEU A 10 7.04 -1.08 -6.81
CA LEU A 10 6.11 -1.33 -5.70
C LEU A 10 5.38 -0.03 -5.29
N ALA A 11 6.11 1.08 -5.14
CA ALA A 11 5.53 2.37 -4.79
C ALA A 11 4.50 2.85 -5.83
N HIS A 12 4.85 2.83 -7.11
CA HIS A 12 3.93 3.26 -8.17
C HIS A 12 2.78 2.28 -8.39
N GLY A 13 3.00 0.97 -8.25
CA GLY A 13 1.95 -0.03 -8.30
C GLY A 13 0.91 0.21 -7.21
N PHE A 14 1.37 0.49 -5.98
CA PHE A 14 0.49 0.85 -4.87
C PHE A 14 -0.25 2.16 -5.12
N GLN A 15 0.42 3.20 -5.61
CA GLN A 15 -0.22 4.47 -5.97
C GLN A 15 -1.31 4.30 -7.05
N ALA A 16 -1.05 3.48 -8.07
CA ALA A 16 -2.03 3.16 -9.11
C ALA A 16 -3.24 2.42 -8.53
N PHE A 17 -2.99 1.44 -7.65
CA PHE A 17 -4.05 0.72 -6.94
C PHE A 17 -4.94 1.66 -6.11
N LEU A 18 -4.34 2.58 -5.34
CA LEU A 18 -5.10 3.55 -4.55
C LEU A 18 -5.93 4.49 -5.43
N SER A 19 -5.36 4.92 -6.57
CA SER A 19 -6.05 5.80 -7.52
C SER A 19 -7.27 5.13 -8.16
N LEU A 20 -7.13 3.85 -8.54
CA LEU A 20 -8.23 3.04 -9.05
C LEU A 20 -9.27 2.76 -7.96
N SER A 21 -8.80 2.53 -6.74
CA SER A 21 -9.68 2.31 -5.59
C SER A 21 -10.48 3.56 -5.22
N SER A 22 -9.90 4.75 -5.32
CA SER A 22 -10.62 6.01 -5.08
C SER A 22 -11.76 6.21 -6.08
N LYS A 23 -11.55 5.94 -7.38
CA LYS A 23 -12.54 6.17 -8.44
C LYS A 23 -13.82 5.34 -8.26
N HIS A 24 -13.67 4.04 -7.97
CA HIS A 24 -14.82 3.16 -7.75
C HIS A 24 -15.64 3.51 -6.48
N SER A 25 -15.12 4.33 -5.56
CA SER A 25 -15.86 4.71 -4.35
C SER A 25 -16.93 5.79 -4.58
N VAL A 26 -16.85 6.53 -5.70
CA VAL A 26 -17.75 7.66 -5.98
C VAL A 26 -18.97 7.23 -6.80
N GLU A 27 -18.85 6.14 -7.57
CA GLU A 27 -19.89 5.67 -8.50
C GLU A 27 -20.78 4.56 -7.90
N ASP A 28 -20.29 3.79 -6.92
CA ASP A 28 -20.98 2.62 -6.35
C ASP A 28 -21.47 2.84 -4.90
N ALA A 29 -21.99 4.03 -4.57
CA ALA A 29 -22.60 4.30 -3.25
C ALA A 29 -23.89 3.49 -2.99
N SER A 30 -24.26 2.59 -3.89
CA SER A 30 -25.32 1.61 -3.71
C SER A 30 -24.70 0.21 -3.75
N ASP A 31 -24.94 -0.55 -2.68
CA ASP A 31 -24.87 -2.01 -2.60
C ASP A 31 -23.60 -2.65 -1.98
N SER A 32 -23.75 -3.06 -0.72
CA SER A 32 -23.20 -4.25 -0.02
C SER A 32 -21.72 -4.69 -0.16
N LYS A 33 -20.85 -4.01 -0.91
CA LYS A 33 -19.45 -4.42 -1.17
C LYS A 33 -18.39 -3.66 -0.38
N GLN A 34 -18.79 -2.70 0.46
CA GLN A 34 -17.85 -1.83 1.17
C GLN A 34 -16.95 -2.60 2.16
N ASP A 35 -17.49 -3.59 2.87
CA ASP A 35 -16.72 -4.41 3.83
C ASP A 35 -15.71 -5.35 3.14
N VAL A 36 -16.08 -5.97 2.02
CA VAL A 36 -15.19 -6.84 1.24
C VAL A 36 -14.01 -6.05 0.67
N ARG A 37 -14.26 -4.79 0.30
CA ARG A 37 -13.26 -3.89 -0.25
C ARG A 37 -12.36 -3.25 0.82
N GLY A 38 -12.91 -2.96 1.99
CA GLY A 38 -12.15 -2.57 3.19
C GLY A 38 -11.15 -3.66 3.59
N SER A 39 -11.60 -4.92 3.56
CA SER A 39 -10.74 -6.09 3.77
C SER A 39 -9.61 -6.19 2.74
N SER A 40 -9.90 -5.96 1.44
CA SER A 40 -8.88 -6.05 0.38
C SER A 40 -7.85 -4.91 0.39
N ILE A 41 -8.23 -3.69 0.76
CA ILE A 41 -7.26 -2.57 0.88
C ILE A 41 -6.35 -2.74 2.09
N MET A 42 -6.86 -3.24 3.22
CA MET A 42 -6.04 -3.54 4.39
C MET A 42 -5.01 -4.63 4.08
N GLU A 43 -5.44 -5.75 3.48
CA GLU A 43 -4.53 -6.84 3.08
C GLU A 43 -3.42 -6.33 2.14
N ILE A 44 -3.76 -5.49 1.16
CA ILE A 44 -2.78 -4.90 0.25
C ILE A 44 -1.81 -3.97 1.00
N CYS A 45 -2.30 -3.16 1.95
CA CYS A 45 -1.44 -2.32 2.77
C CYS A 45 -0.48 -3.15 3.64
N GLU A 46 -0.94 -4.25 4.24
CA GLU A 46 -0.08 -5.18 4.99
C GLU A 46 1.00 -5.80 4.11
N ASN A 47 0.63 -6.21 2.89
CA ASN A 47 1.57 -6.76 1.91
C ASN A 47 2.63 -5.73 1.50
N VAL A 48 2.24 -4.47 1.30
CA VAL A 48 3.17 -3.38 0.97
C VAL A 48 4.15 -3.12 2.13
N VAL A 49 3.65 -3.00 3.37
CA VAL A 49 4.48 -2.83 4.56
C VAL A 49 5.46 -3.99 4.71
N SER A 50 4.99 -5.22 4.51
CA SER A 50 5.79 -6.43 4.61
C SER A 50 6.87 -6.49 3.54
N ALA A 51 6.56 -6.14 2.29
CA ALA A 51 7.54 -6.07 1.21
C ALA A 51 8.64 -5.05 1.50
N PHE A 52 8.29 -3.86 2.01
CA PHE A 52 9.29 -2.88 2.44
C PHE A 52 10.11 -3.37 3.64
N ALA A 53 9.50 -4.06 4.60
CA ALA A 53 10.23 -4.67 5.71
C ALA A 53 11.24 -5.73 5.22
N CYS A 54 10.91 -6.51 4.19
CA CYS A 54 11.83 -7.48 3.58
C CYS A 54 13.06 -6.79 2.98
N PHE A 55 12.90 -5.66 2.27
CA PHE A 55 14.06 -4.91 1.77
C PHE A 55 15.03 -4.50 2.88
N ARG A 56 14.53 -4.03 4.04
CA ARG A 56 15.38 -3.70 5.20
C ARG A 56 16.03 -4.91 5.86
N LYS A 57 15.39 -6.08 5.79
CA LYS A 57 15.95 -7.32 6.36
C LYS A 57 17.07 -7.87 5.48
N GLU A 58 16.90 -7.79 4.17
CA GLU A 58 17.87 -8.28 3.18
C GLU A 58 19.11 -7.37 3.10
N ASP A 59 18.94 -6.06 3.22
CA ASP A 59 20.04 -5.10 3.31
C ASP A 59 19.75 -4.01 4.35
N LYS A 60 20.52 -4.02 5.45
CA LYS A 60 20.37 -3.06 6.55
C LYS A 60 20.78 -1.64 6.15
N GLN A 61 21.62 -1.50 5.11
CA GLN A 61 22.02 -0.22 4.55
C GLN A 61 21.08 0.24 3.43
N PHE A 62 20.03 -0.53 3.12
CA PHE A 62 19.10 -0.19 2.07
C PHE A 62 18.38 1.13 2.34
N THR A 63 18.55 2.08 1.42
CA THR A 63 17.91 3.38 1.48
C THR A 63 16.65 3.42 0.64
N PHE A 64 15.51 3.65 1.29
CA PHE A 64 14.27 3.90 0.57
C PHE A 64 14.30 5.26 -0.14
N SER A 65 13.86 5.25 -1.39
CA SER A 65 13.50 6.42 -2.18
C SER A 65 12.35 7.20 -1.53
N THR A 66 12.18 8.46 -1.93
CA THR A 66 11.07 9.30 -1.45
C THR A 66 9.72 8.65 -1.73
N PHE A 67 9.50 8.16 -2.95
CA PHE A 67 8.25 7.49 -3.34
C PHE A 67 7.96 6.24 -2.50
N SER A 68 8.99 5.45 -2.20
CA SER A 68 8.86 4.26 -1.37
C SER A 68 8.52 4.59 0.09
N ARG A 69 9.06 5.70 0.62
CA ARG A 69 8.69 6.18 1.97
C ARG A 69 7.25 6.68 2.01
N GLU A 70 6.81 7.40 0.99
CA GLU A 70 5.42 7.85 0.87
C GLU A 70 4.47 6.65 0.82
N ALA A 71 4.74 5.67 -0.05
CA ALA A 71 3.94 4.44 -0.15
C ALA A 71 3.85 3.70 1.20
N LEU A 72 4.99 3.54 1.88
CA LEU A 72 5.03 2.90 3.20
C LEU A 72 4.23 3.68 4.25
N PHE A 73 4.39 5.00 4.30
CA PHE A 73 3.67 5.87 5.23
C PHE A 73 2.16 5.81 4.98
N THR A 74 1.72 5.87 3.72
CA THR A 74 0.31 5.76 3.35
C THR A 74 -0.27 4.40 3.75
N ALA A 75 0.41 3.30 3.43
CA ALA A 75 -0.03 1.96 3.79
C ALA A 75 -0.17 1.79 5.32
N ALA A 76 0.85 2.21 6.09
CA ALA A 76 0.81 2.18 7.54
C ALA A 76 -0.30 3.07 8.13
N SER A 77 -0.56 4.23 7.52
CA SER A 77 -1.62 5.14 7.94
C SER A 77 -3.00 4.51 7.74
N VAL A 78 -3.25 3.90 6.57
CA VAL A 78 -4.51 3.19 6.28
C VAL A 78 -4.76 2.06 7.29
N LEU A 79 -3.73 1.25 7.57
CA LEU A 79 -3.82 0.19 8.59
C LEU A 79 -4.12 0.74 9.98
N SER A 80 -3.46 1.85 10.36
CA SER A 80 -3.70 2.48 11.67
C SER A 80 -5.10 3.07 11.81
N THR A 81 -5.72 3.53 10.72
CA THR A 81 -7.10 4.03 10.71
C THR A 81 -8.13 2.90 10.66
N GLY A 82 -7.82 1.81 9.94
CA GLY A 82 -8.69 0.63 9.84
C GLY A 82 -8.72 -0.21 11.12
N ALA A 83 -7.62 -0.30 11.87
CA ALA A 83 -7.52 -1.08 13.11
C ALA A 83 -8.29 -0.48 14.31
N ARG A 84 -8.93 0.69 14.15
CA ARG A 84 -9.72 1.38 15.18
C ARG A 84 -11.22 1.41 14.91
N SER A 85 -11.68 0.80 13.81
CA SER A 85 -13.10 0.65 13.47
C SER A 85 -13.65 -0.70 13.93
#